data_AF-A0A4W5Q1F6-F1
#
_entry.id   AF-A0A4W5Q1F6-F1
#
_cell.length_a   1.000
_cell.length_b   1.000
_cell.length_c   1.000
_cell.angle_alpha   90.00
_cell.angle_beta   90.00
_cell.angle_gamma   90.00
#
_symmetry.space_group_name_H-M   'P 1'
#
loop_
_entity.id
_entity.type
_entity.pdbx_description
1 polymer ?
#
loop_
_entity_poly.entity_id
_entity_poly.type
_entity_poly.pdbx_seq_one_letter_code
_entity_poly.pdbx_strand_id
1 'polypeptide(L)'
;MFITRDLGKDGFLVAGQMMIPDRSKNEICSVPYKYFVYSKWNGKHYDHGTYEHIYQTNSRHIVNRCLSISQDLLTHEGEWHQYDDVIYPEPKQDLLSRVTNWFQWWDAMKSNLVKGRQLAGKEMLEGIFDLLRTWTEVNVRSFFSQVKQFFTTYSYPCVYDGGKAPWELSFGEEQVRRLMKDFMEENLDPHSQKGKEKMVFLSDPLKAGIIILIVYNKYRLKEDNRGQLSHLCQLLCLPKKPRDDFLVYWTDFTKGLPEHIGVAEEVESLCNVAREGSVVSWILVIPLLHLLRGDSKPFEPIPPTMDPPFATWAGLKGIRIKDPYRDTRYESVKC
;
A
#
# COMPACT_ATOMS: atom_id res chain seq x y z
N MET A 1 20.71 8.54 -12.84
CA MET A 1 20.32 8.69 -11.43
C MET A 1 20.44 10.16 -11.07
N PHE A 2 19.50 10.70 -10.31
CA PHE A 2 19.44 12.11 -9.93
C PHE A 2 18.78 12.24 -8.55
N ILE A 3 19.09 13.33 -7.85
CA ILE A 3 18.43 13.68 -6.59
C ILE A 3 17.03 14.21 -6.93
N THR A 4 16.00 13.58 -6.38
CA THR A 4 14.60 13.97 -6.57
C THR A 4 14.10 14.86 -5.45
N ARG A 5 14.64 14.71 -4.23
CA ARG A 5 14.20 15.46 -3.06
C ARG A 5 15.31 15.59 -2.00
N ASP A 6 15.35 16.75 -1.35
CA ASP A 6 16.11 16.99 -0.12
C ASP A 6 15.21 16.66 1.08
N LEU A 7 15.65 15.71 1.91
CA LEU A 7 14.94 15.26 3.11
C LEU A 7 15.51 15.92 4.39
N GLY A 8 16.33 16.96 4.22
CA GLY A 8 16.99 17.68 5.30
C GLY A 8 17.94 16.78 6.08
N LYS A 9 17.67 16.61 7.38
CA LYS A 9 18.51 15.76 8.25
C LYS A 9 18.47 14.27 7.88
N ASP A 10 17.44 13.86 7.15
CA ASP A 10 17.17 12.46 6.80
C ASP A 10 17.82 12.06 5.46
N GLY A 11 18.47 13.01 4.77
CA GLY A 11 19.31 12.77 3.60
C GLY A 11 18.72 13.25 2.28
N PHE A 12 18.98 12.53 1.19
CA PHE A 12 18.47 12.84 -0.14
C PHE A 12 17.76 11.62 -0.72
N LEU A 13 16.60 11.84 -1.34
CA LEU A 13 15.96 10.83 -2.17
C LEU A 13 16.61 10.86 -3.55
N VAL A 14 17.04 9.68 -4.02
CA VAL A 14 17.62 9.51 -5.35
C VAL A 14 16.77 8.56 -6.17
N ALA A 15 16.60 8.87 -7.45
CA ALA A 15 15.90 8.02 -8.39
C ALA A 15 16.70 7.85 -9.68
N GLY A 16 16.44 6.75 -10.37
CA GLY A 16 16.98 6.47 -11.68
C GLY A 16 16.03 5.57 -12.45
N GLN A 17 16.11 5.65 -13.77
CA GLN A 17 15.37 4.78 -14.67
C GLN A 17 16.37 4.16 -15.65
N MET A 18 16.12 2.92 -16.02
CA MET A 18 16.89 2.19 -17.01
C MET A 18 15.92 1.37 -17.86
N MET A 19 16.11 1.43 -19.19
CA MET A 19 15.43 0.53 -20.10
C MET A 19 16.20 -0.79 -20.14
N ILE A 20 15.52 -1.88 -19.82
CA ILE A 20 16.08 -3.22 -19.92
C ILE A 20 15.42 -3.89 -21.13
N PRO A 21 16.19 -4.27 -22.16
CA PRO A 21 15.64 -5.03 -23.28
C PRO A 21 14.97 -6.30 -22.77
N ASP A 22 13.82 -6.65 -23.36
CA ASP A 22 13.13 -7.91 -23.07
C ASP A 22 14.06 -9.09 -23.42
N ARG A 23 14.76 -9.59 -22.41
CA ARG A 23 15.58 -10.81 -22.51
C ARG A 23 14.69 -11.95 -22.09
N SER A 24 14.80 -13.08 -22.79
CA SER A 24 14.00 -14.29 -22.57
C SER A 24 13.78 -14.55 -21.07
N LYS A 25 12.58 -15.04 -20.71
CA LYS A 25 12.03 -15.23 -19.35
C LYS A 25 12.97 -15.86 -18.29
N ASN A 26 14.10 -16.41 -18.71
CA ASN A 26 15.06 -17.13 -17.89
C ASN A 26 16.36 -16.36 -17.57
N GLU A 27 16.59 -15.15 -18.10
CA GLU A 27 17.93 -14.50 -18.02
C GLU A 27 18.08 -13.34 -17.04
N ILE A 28 17.00 -12.77 -16.49
CA ILE A 28 17.11 -11.75 -15.41
C ILE A 28 16.95 -12.46 -14.06
N CYS A 29 17.79 -13.47 -13.80
CA CYS A 29 17.68 -14.25 -12.56
C CYS A 29 18.12 -13.46 -11.33
N SER A 30 19.01 -12.48 -11.46
CA SER A 30 19.40 -11.47 -10.45
C SER A 30 20.52 -10.61 -11.01
N VAL A 31 20.37 -9.27 -11.00
CA VAL A 31 21.44 -8.36 -11.44
C VAL A 31 22.08 -7.72 -10.20
N PRO A 32 23.37 -8.00 -9.91
CA PRO A 32 24.08 -7.33 -8.84
C PRO A 32 24.43 -5.89 -9.22
N TYR A 33 24.23 -4.95 -8.29
CA TYR A 33 24.65 -3.57 -8.45
C TYR A 33 24.98 -2.91 -7.12
N LYS A 34 25.65 -1.76 -7.18
CA LYS A 34 26.11 -1.03 -6.00
C LYS A 34 26.13 0.47 -6.27
N TYR A 35 25.68 1.27 -5.31
CA TYR A 35 25.78 2.72 -5.41
C TYR A 35 27.22 3.18 -5.15
N PHE A 36 27.70 4.15 -5.94
CA PHE A 36 28.96 4.84 -5.73
C PHE A 36 28.67 6.32 -5.44
N VAL A 37 29.10 6.79 -4.27
CA VAL A 37 28.80 8.15 -3.79
C VAL A 37 30.06 8.99 -3.88
N TYR A 38 30.02 10.05 -4.69
CA TYR A 38 31.10 11.02 -4.79
C TYR A 38 31.05 12.03 -3.63
N SER A 39 32.20 12.33 -3.03
CA SER A 39 32.29 13.18 -1.83
C SER A 39 32.29 14.67 -2.14
N LYS A 40 32.78 15.09 -3.32
CA LYS A 40 32.81 16.51 -3.74
C LYS A 40 33.04 16.67 -5.25
N TRP A 41 32.27 17.55 -5.88
CA TRP A 41 32.54 18.08 -7.21
C TRP A 41 33.46 19.30 -7.09
N ASN A 42 34.62 19.28 -7.75
CA ASN A 42 35.59 20.37 -7.69
C ASN A 42 35.50 21.36 -8.87
N GLY A 43 34.50 21.23 -9.75
CA GLY A 43 34.35 22.04 -10.96
C GLY A 43 34.94 21.41 -12.23
N LYS A 44 35.76 20.36 -12.12
CA LYS A 44 36.37 19.65 -13.27
C LYS A 44 36.21 18.12 -13.22
N HIS A 45 36.31 17.54 -12.03
CA HIS A 45 36.10 16.11 -11.77
C HIS A 45 35.60 15.92 -10.33
N TYR A 46 35.16 14.69 -10.02
CA TYR A 46 34.92 14.31 -8.64
C TYR A 46 36.24 13.85 -8.00
N ASP A 47 36.60 14.45 -6.87
CA ASP A 47 37.90 14.20 -6.22
C ASP A 47 38.03 12.75 -5.74
N HIS A 48 37.03 12.28 -4.97
CA HIS A 48 36.98 10.96 -4.37
C HIS A 48 35.54 10.45 -4.27
N GLY A 49 35.35 9.14 -4.18
CA GLY A 49 34.05 8.54 -3.90
C GLY A 49 34.20 7.19 -3.21
N THR A 50 33.14 6.73 -2.59
CA THR A 50 33.08 5.46 -1.88
C THR A 50 31.90 4.66 -2.37
N TYR A 51 32.11 3.37 -2.59
CA TYR A 51 31.00 2.44 -2.76
C TYR A 51 30.19 2.37 -1.46
N GLU A 52 28.89 2.15 -1.60
CA GLU A 52 28.07 1.81 -0.45
C GLU A 52 28.56 0.50 0.20
N HIS A 53 28.21 0.34 1.46
CA HIS A 53 28.46 -0.86 2.23
C HIS A 53 27.14 -1.50 2.63
N ILE A 54 26.98 -2.78 2.25
CA ILE A 54 25.81 -3.59 2.56
C ILE A 54 26.24 -4.63 3.58
N TYR A 55 25.59 -4.62 4.73
CA TYR A 55 25.97 -5.44 5.87
C TYR A 55 25.30 -6.82 5.75
N GLN A 56 26.12 -7.87 5.63
CA GLN A 56 25.70 -9.28 5.65
C GLN A 56 26.72 -10.04 6.51
N THR A 57 26.29 -10.81 7.50
CA THR A 57 27.27 -11.59 8.28
C THR A 57 27.77 -12.77 7.48
N ASN A 58 29.00 -13.20 7.77
CA ASN A 58 29.58 -14.45 7.25
C ASN A 58 29.66 -14.56 5.71
N SER A 59 29.49 -13.46 4.98
CA SER A 59 29.71 -13.43 3.54
C SER A 59 31.19 -13.64 3.22
N ARG A 60 31.45 -14.41 2.15
CA ARG A 60 32.78 -14.62 1.57
C ARG A 60 32.97 -13.84 0.26
N HIS A 61 31.98 -13.04 -0.13
CA HIS A 61 31.96 -12.31 -1.39
C HIS A 61 31.74 -10.82 -1.15
N ILE A 62 31.93 -10.02 -2.20
CA ILE A 62 31.46 -8.64 -2.18
C ILE A 62 29.93 -8.67 -2.23
N VAL A 63 29.30 -8.17 -1.17
CA VAL A 63 27.84 -8.07 -1.08
C VAL A 63 27.37 -6.87 -1.89
N ASN A 64 26.47 -7.13 -2.84
CA ASN A 64 25.83 -6.13 -3.70
C ASN A 64 24.31 -6.10 -3.48
N ARG A 65 23.65 -5.03 -3.91
CA ARG A 65 22.20 -5.05 -4.06
C ARG A 65 21.83 -6.02 -5.16
N CYS A 66 20.60 -6.54 -5.10
CA CYS A 66 20.12 -7.54 -6.03
C CYS A 66 18.84 -7.06 -6.70
N LEU A 67 18.93 -6.69 -7.98
CA LEU A 67 17.76 -6.37 -8.79
C LEU A 67 17.14 -7.70 -9.23
N SER A 68 15.93 -7.96 -8.76
CA SER A 68 15.19 -9.19 -9.05
C SER A 68 13.81 -8.82 -9.60
N ILE A 69 13.68 -8.79 -10.92
CA ILE A 69 12.44 -8.43 -11.61
C ILE A 69 11.49 -9.63 -11.58
N SER A 70 10.30 -9.44 -11.02
CA SER A 70 9.21 -10.42 -11.12
C SER A 70 8.27 -10.03 -12.26
N GLN A 71 8.29 -10.82 -13.33
CA GLN A 71 7.49 -10.57 -14.54
C GLN A 71 5.98 -10.52 -14.24
N ASP A 72 5.50 -11.36 -13.31
CA ASP A 72 4.10 -11.41 -12.89
C ASP A 72 3.64 -10.20 -12.05
N LEU A 73 4.59 -9.32 -11.71
CA LEU A 73 4.36 -8.13 -10.91
C LEU A 73 4.58 -6.83 -11.69
N LEU A 74 4.95 -6.90 -12.97
CA LEU A 74 5.10 -5.70 -13.79
C LEU A 74 3.81 -4.88 -13.84
N THR A 75 3.95 -3.56 -13.99
CA THR A 75 2.79 -2.69 -14.25
C THR A 75 2.17 -3.05 -15.60
N HIS A 76 0.98 -2.51 -15.89
CA HIS A 76 0.35 -2.67 -17.20
C HIS A 76 1.23 -2.14 -18.35
N GLU A 77 2.14 -1.20 -18.07
CA GLU A 77 3.09 -0.63 -19.03
C GLU A 77 4.42 -1.41 -19.08
N GLY A 78 4.54 -2.51 -18.33
CA GLY A 78 5.74 -3.34 -18.30
C GLY A 78 6.83 -2.82 -17.34
N GLU A 79 6.48 -1.93 -16.41
CA GLU A 79 7.46 -1.30 -15.52
C GLU A 79 7.70 -2.10 -14.24
N TRP A 80 8.94 -2.07 -13.77
CA TRP A 80 9.37 -2.59 -12.48
C TRP A 80 9.93 -1.46 -11.63
N HIS A 81 9.35 -1.23 -10.45
CA HIS A 81 9.86 -0.30 -9.47
C HIS A 81 10.69 -1.06 -8.42
N GLN A 82 12.00 -0.79 -8.40
CA GLN A 82 12.92 -1.30 -7.39
C GLN A 82 12.97 -0.33 -6.21
N TYR A 83 12.71 -0.84 -5.01
CA TYR A 83 12.63 -0.07 -3.78
C TYR A 83 13.87 -0.35 -2.92
N ASP A 84 14.85 0.54 -3.00
CA ASP A 84 16.18 0.39 -2.39
C ASP A 84 16.33 1.11 -1.05
N ASP A 85 16.92 0.44 -0.06
CA ASP A 85 17.22 1.07 1.25
C ASP A 85 18.22 2.22 1.19
N VAL A 86 18.34 2.90 2.34
CA VAL A 86 19.38 3.88 2.63
C VAL A 86 20.76 3.40 2.16
N ILE A 87 21.45 4.27 1.45
CA ILE A 87 22.80 4.05 0.94
C ILE A 87 23.77 4.41 2.06
N TYR A 88 24.38 3.41 2.69
CA TYR A 88 25.36 3.63 3.75
C TYR A 88 26.79 3.62 3.19
N PRO A 89 27.65 4.59 3.55
CA PRO A 89 29.07 4.49 3.27
C PRO A 89 29.72 3.42 4.15
N GLU A 90 30.88 2.91 3.72
CA GLU A 90 31.68 2.02 4.56
C GLU A 90 32.10 2.74 5.86
N PRO A 91 31.91 2.12 7.04
CA PRO A 91 32.35 2.69 8.29
C PRO A 91 33.88 2.83 8.30
N LYS A 92 34.38 3.96 8.80
CA LYS A 92 35.83 4.21 8.87
C LYS A 92 36.50 3.14 9.74
N GLN A 93 37.62 2.58 9.27
CA GLN A 93 38.37 1.52 9.97
C GLN A 93 38.74 1.88 11.42
N ASP A 94 39.06 3.15 11.68
CA ASP A 94 39.38 3.66 13.03
C ASP A 94 38.19 3.62 14.01
N LEU A 95 36.95 3.62 13.51
CA LEU A 95 35.76 3.43 14.35
C LEU A 95 35.54 1.95 14.68
N LEU A 96 35.86 1.05 13.74
CA LEU A 96 35.75 -0.40 13.94
C LEU A 96 36.84 -0.94 14.88
N SER A 97 38.06 -0.39 14.82
CA SER A 97 39.18 -0.79 15.69
C SER A 97 38.91 -0.54 17.18
N ARG A 98 37.95 0.34 17.51
CA ARG A 98 37.56 0.70 18.88
C ARG A 98 36.40 -0.13 19.41
N VAL A 99 35.85 -1.05 18.61
CA VAL A 99 34.76 -1.95 19.01
C VAL A 99 35.32 -3.09 19.86
N THR A 100 35.02 -3.08 21.16
CA THR A 100 35.44 -4.12 22.11
C THR A 100 34.45 -5.28 22.21
N ASN A 101 33.19 -5.08 21.80
CA ASN A 101 32.15 -6.10 21.81
C ASN A 101 31.43 -6.16 20.45
N TRP A 102 31.86 -7.11 19.62
CA TRP A 102 31.32 -7.31 18.27
C TRP A 102 29.83 -7.66 18.23
N PHE A 103 29.31 -8.40 19.23
CA PHE A 103 27.90 -8.75 19.29
C PHE A 103 27.02 -7.52 19.51
N GLN A 104 27.36 -6.70 20.51
CA GLN A 104 26.60 -5.47 20.80
C GLN A 104 26.67 -4.46 19.64
N TRP A 105 27.83 -4.34 18.99
CA TRP A 105 27.97 -3.49 17.81
C TRP A 105 27.08 -3.98 16.66
N TRP A 106 27.04 -5.28 16.42
CA TRP A 106 26.20 -5.86 15.37
C TRP A 106 24.71 -5.67 15.64
N ASP A 107 24.26 -5.87 16.88
CA ASP A 107 22.87 -5.62 17.27
C ASP A 107 22.47 -4.15 17.10
N ALA A 108 23.35 -3.22 17.51
CA ALA A 108 23.14 -1.79 17.31
C ALA A 108 23.10 -1.43 15.82
N MET A 109 23.99 -2.00 15.02
CA MET A 109 24.04 -1.79 13.57
C MET A 109 22.76 -2.30 12.90
N LYS A 110 22.33 -3.53 13.22
CA LYS A 110 21.05 -4.10 12.74
C LYS A 110 19.87 -3.20 13.09
N SER A 111 19.83 -2.69 14.32
CA SER A 111 18.78 -1.74 14.73
C SER A 111 18.77 -0.48 13.86
N ASN A 112 19.95 0.08 13.55
CA ASN A 112 20.07 1.25 12.69
C ASN A 112 19.67 0.95 11.23
N LEU A 113 20.04 -0.22 10.69
CA LEU A 113 19.62 -0.66 9.36
C LEU A 113 18.10 -0.80 9.27
N VAL A 114 17.47 -1.39 10.29
CA VAL A 114 16.00 -1.49 10.38
C VAL A 114 15.36 -0.11 10.40
N LYS A 115 15.87 0.83 11.20
CA LYS A 115 15.36 2.21 11.23
C LYS A 115 15.53 2.93 9.90
N GLY A 116 16.69 2.76 9.26
CA GLY A 116 16.94 3.31 7.92
C GLY A 116 15.98 2.76 6.88
N ARG A 117 15.74 1.44 6.89
CA ARG A 117 14.75 0.78 6.03
C ARG A 117 13.34 1.30 6.25
N GLN A 118 12.93 1.52 7.51
CA GLN A 118 11.63 2.11 7.84
C GLN A 118 11.51 3.52 7.27
N LEU A 119 12.54 4.35 7.43
CA LEU A 119 12.58 5.70 6.89
C LEU A 119 12.48 5.71 5.36
N ALA A 120 13.35 4.96 4.68
CA ALA A 120 13.33 4.84 3.22
C ALA A 120 11.97 4.30 2.72
N GLY A 121 11.40 3.32 3.43
CA GLY A 121 10.09 2.78 3.10
C GLY A 121 8.95 3.80 3.25
N LYS A 122 9.00 4.70 4.25
CA LYS A 122 8.02 5.81 4.36
C LYS A 122 8.11 6.76 3.16
N GLU A 123 9.32 7.15 2.75
CA GLU A 123 9.53 8.02 1.58
C GLU A 123 9.04 7.38 0.28
N MET A 124 9.26 6.07 0.11
CA MET A 124 8.75 5.34 -1.06
C MET A 124 7.23 5.23 -1.06
N LEU A 125 6.63 4.91 0.09
CA LEU A 125 5.18 4.88 0.22
C LEU A 125 4.59 6.24 -0.11
N GLU A 126 5.20 7.34 0.32
CA GLU A 126 4.80 8.67 -0.10
C GLU A 126 4.82 8.81 -1.62
N GLY A 127 5.90 8.43 -2.30
CA GLY A 127 5.96 8.48 -3.78
C GLY A 127 4.87 7.65 -4.46
N ILE A 128 4.55 6.48 -3.91
CA ILE A 128 3.47 5.61 -4.41
C ILE A 128 2.11 6.27 -4.21
N PHE A 129 1.84 6.80 -3.01
CA PHE A 129 0.58 7.46 -2.69
C PHE A 129 0.41 8.81 -3.42
N ASP A 130 1.50 9.45 -3.84
CA ASP A 130 1.48 10.69 -4.63
C ASP A 130 0.73 10.53 -5.96
N LEU A 131 0.75 9.32 -6.55
CA LEU A 131 -0.03 8.98 -7.75
C LEU A 131 -1.52 9.28 -7.57
N LEU A 132 -2.04 9.13 -6.34
CA LEU A 132 -3.45 9.32 -6.03
C LEU A 132 -3.87 10.79 -5.96
N ARG A 133 -2.93 11.75 -5.98
CA ARG A 133 -3.26 13.19 -6.04
C ARG A 133 -4.10 13.54 -7.26
N THR A 134 -3.90 12.82 -8.36
CA THR A 134 -4.73 12.94 -9.56
C THR A 134 -5.51 11.64 -9.75
N TRP A 135 -6.83 11.71 -9.53
CA TRP A 135 -7.72 10.56 -9.60
C TRP A 135 -8.05 10.18 -11.04
N THR A 136 -7.25 9.29 -11.63
CA THR A 136 -7.49 8.70 -12.94
C THR A 136 -7.32 7.19 -12.88
N GLU A 137 -7.93 6.47 -13.82
CA GLU A 137 -7.82 5.01 -13.89
C GLU A 137 -6.36 4.55 -13.98
N VAL A 138 -5.54 5.24 -14.78
CA VAL A 138 -4.12 4.97 -14.96
C VAL A 138 -3.36 5.11 -13.64
N ASN A 139 -3.59 6.20 -12.91
CA ASN A 139 -2.90 6.46 -11.64
C ASN A 139 -3.33 5.48 -10.55
N VAL A 140 -4.63 5.18 -10.43
CA VAL A 140 -5.14 4.21 -9.45
C VAL A 140 -4.61 2.81 -9.76
N ARG A 141 -4.56 2.43 -11.04
CA ARG A 141 -3.97 1.17 -11.47
C ARG A 141 -2.48 1.10 -11.14
N SER A 142 -1.72 2.15 -11.47
CA SER A 142 -0.29 2.24 -11.17
C SER A 142 -0.02 2.19 -9.67
N PHE A 143 -0.83 2.90 -8.87
CA PHE A 143 -0.80 2.82 -7.41
C PHE A 143 -0.91 1.38 -6.92
N PHE A 144 -1.94 0.62 -7.33
CA PHE A 144 -2.09 -0.75 -6.86
C PHE A 144 -0.97 -1.70 -7.34
N SER A 145 -0.45 -1.51 -8.56
CA SER A 145 0.72 -2.25 -9.03
C SER A 145 1.96 -1.93 -8.20
N GLN A 146 2.22 -0.66 -7.93
CA GLN A 146 3.39 -0.22 -7.16
C GLN A 146 3.31 -0.61 -5.69
N VAL A 147 2.14 -0.53 -5.05
CA VAL A 147 1.94 -1.07 -3.68
C VAL A 147 2.21 -2.58 -3.64
N LYS A 148 1.80 -3.33 -4.67
CA LYS A 148 2.10 -4.78 -4.78
C LYS A 148 3.60 -5.03 -4.92
N GLN A 149 4.28 -4.32 -5.81
CA GLN A 149 5.72 -4.41 -5.99
C GLN A 149 6.47 -4.02 -4.70
N PHE A 150 6.06 -2.94 -4.04
CA PHE A 150 6.61 -2.50 -2.75
C PHE A 150 6.44 -3.60 -1.72
N PHE A 151 5.22 -4.06 -1.45
CA PHE A 151 4.98 -5.09 -0.45
C PHE A 151 5.81 -6.34 -0.69
N THR A 152 5.87 -6.83 -1.93
CA THR A 152 6.67 -8.02 -2.26
C THR A 152 8.17 -7.80 -2.06
N THR A 153 8.73 -6.73 -2.63
CA THR A 153 10.18 -6.48 -2.54
C THR A 153 10.63 -6.12 -1.14
N TYR A 154 9.83 -5.33 -0.41
CA TYR A 154 10.16 -4.91 0.94
C TYR A 154 10.00 -6.02 1.98
N SER A 155 9.10 -6.99 1.75
CA SER A 155 8.86 -8.12 2.67
C SER A 155 9.91 -9.22 2.57
N TYR A 156 10.62 -9.30 1.44
CA TYR A 156 11.65 -10.29 1.19
C TYR A 156 12.95 -9.60 0.74
N PRO A 157 13.61 -8.83 1.63
CA PRO A 157 14.85 -8.16 1.30
C PRO A 157 15.89 -9.17 0.82
N CYS A 158 16.55 -8.87 -0.30
CA CYS A 158 17.56 -9.73 -0.89
C CYS A 158 18.80 -8.95 -1.30
N VAL A 159 19.93 -9.63 -1.20
CA VAL A 159 21.25 -9.15 -1.61
C VAL A 159 21.87 -10.16 -2.56
N TYR A 160 22.92 -9.74 -3.25
CA TYR A 160 23.74 -10.63 -4.07
C TYR A 160 25.05 -10.92 -3.34
N ASP A 161 25.21 -12.17 -2.92
CA ASP A 161 26.35 -12.70 -2.16
C ASP A 161 26.83 -13.99 -2.83
N GLY A 162 27.56 -13.88 -3.94
CA GLY A 162 27.86 -15.00 -4.84
C GLY A 162 26.65 -15.54 -5.64
N GLY A 163 25.46 -15.05 -5.33
CA GLY A 163 24.17 -15.36 -5.93
C GLY A 163 23.05 -14.64 -5.16
N LYS A 164 21.80 -14.80 -5.57
CA LYS A 164 20.66 -14.23 -4.83
C LYS A 164 20.57 -14.88 -3.45
N ALA A 165 20.64 -14.07 -2.40
CA ALA A 165 20.53 -14.50 -1.02
C ALA A 165 19.55 -13.59 -0.26
N PRO A 166 18.84 -14.13 0.75
CA PRO A 166 18.12 -13.30 1.71
C PRO A 166 19.08 -12.35 2.41
N TRP A 167 18.65 -11.10 2.59
CA TRP A 167 19.39 -10.16 3.42
C TRP A 167 19.14 -10.47 4.90
N GLU A 168 20.18 -10.57 5.72
CA GLU A 168 20.08 -10.88 7.15
C GLU A 168 19.56 -9.71 8.01
N LEU A 169 18.42 -9.16 7.61
CA LEU A 169 17.72 -8.09 8.29
C LEU A 169 16.46 -8.66 8.95
N SER A 170 16.20 -8.29 10.21
CA SER A 170 14.95 -8.63 10.90
C SER A 170 13.78 -7.74 10.45
N PHE A 171 13.54 -7.74 9.13
CA PHE A 171 12.53 -6.92 8.46
C PHE A 171 11.87 -7.70 7.33
N GLY A 172 10.74 -8.33 7.64
CA GLY A 172 9.93 -9.07 6.69
C GLY A 172 8.50 -8.56 6.63
N GLU A 173 7.61 -9.42 6.17
CA GLU A 173 6.20 -9.14 5.90
C GLU A 173 5.46 -8.42 7.04
N GLU A 174 5.64 -8.86 8.28
CA GLU A 174 5.01 -8.24 9.46
C GLU A 174 5.49 -6.80 9.70
N GLN A 175 6.79 -6.53 9.46
CA GLN A 175 7.32 -5.17 9.59
C GLN A 175 6.81 -4.27 8.45
N VAL A 176 6.66 -4.82 7.23
CA VAL A 176 6.09 -4.09 6.09
C VAL A 176 4.62 -3.78 6.30
N ARG A 177 3.83 -4.74 6.83
CA ARG A 177 2.43 -4.51 7.20
C ARG A 177 2.29 -3.35 8.18
N ARG A 178 3.09 -3.35 9.26
CA ARG A 178 3.10 -2.26 10.24
C ARG A 178 3.50 -0.94 9.59
N LEU A 179 4.57 -0.93 8.79
CA LEU A 179 5.01 0.27 8.09
C LEU A 179 3.90 0.87 7.20
N MET A 180 3.21 0.03 6.41
CA MET A 180 2.10 0.48 5.56
C MET A 180 0.92 0.98 6.39
N LYS A 181 0.56 0.27 7.47
CA LYS A 181 -0.52 0.67 8.38
C LYS A 181 -0.22 2.03 9.02
N ASP A 182 0.94 2.17 9.67
CA ASP A 182 1.38 3.40 10.32
C ASP A 182 1.42 4.56 9.31
N PHE A 183 1.94 4.31 8.10
CA PHE A 183 1.94 5.31 7.04
C PHE A 183 0.51 5.76 6.66
N MET A 184 -0.41 4.83 6.47
CA MET A 184 -1.79 5.15 6.10
C MET A 184 -2.54 5.88 7.22
N GLU A 185 -2.35 5.47 8.47
CA GLU A 185 -2.93 6.13 9.65
C GLU A 185 -2.37 7.55 9.84
N GLU A 186 -1.10 7.80 9.52
CA GLU A 186 -0.49 9.13 9.55
C GLU A 186 -0.97 10.04 8.39
N ASN A 187 -1.21 9.45 7.20
CA ASN A 187 -1.31 10.22 5.95
C ASN A 187 -2.69 10.25 5.28
N LEU A 188 -3.60 9.35 5.64
CA LEU A 188 -4.94 9.26 5.03
C LEU A 188 -6.08 9.51 6.03
N ASP A 189 -5.83 9.38 7.34
CA ASP A 189 -6.83 9.67 8.36
C ASP A 189 -6.88 11.18 8.66
N PRO A 190 -7.98 11.89 8.33
CA PRO A 190 -8.13 13.31 8.61
C PRO A 190 -8.02 13.67 10.11
N HIS A 191 -8.26 12.72 11.03
CA HIS A 191 -8.20 12.92 12.47
C HIS A 191 -6.79 12.85 13.06
N SER A 192 -5.86 12.16 12.37
CA SER A 192 -4.47 11.94 12.80
C SER A 192 -3.54 13.13 12.50
N GLN A 193 -3.96 14.03 11.59
CA GLN A 193 -3.11 15.05 10.97
C GLN A 193 -3.07 16.42 11.66
N LYS A 194 -3.13 16.47 13.00
CA LYS A 194 -3.00 17.75 13.73
C LYS A 194 -1.54 18.22 13.76
N GLY A 195 -1.21 19.25 12.97
CA GLY A 195 -0.02 20.10 13.19
C GLY A 195 1.18 19.92 12.24
N LYS A 196 1.09 19.09 11.19
CA LYS A 196 2.09 19.04 10.11
C LYS A 196 1.54 19.71 8.84
N GLU A 197 2.42 20.34 8.06
CA GLU A 197 2.11 20.85 6.72
C GLU A 197 1.46 19.70 5.91
N LYS A 198 0.21 19.90 5.48
CA LYS A 198 -0.66 18.80 5.06
C LYS A 198 -0.17 18.17 3.75
N MET A 199 0.37 16.95 3.81
CA MET A 199 0.39 16.07 2.64
C MET A 199 -0.98 15.44 2.48
N VAL A 200 -1.79 16.03 1.60
CA VAL A 200 -3.11 15.50 1.25
C VAL A 200 -2.97 14.69 -0.03
N PHE A 201 -2.79 13.38 0.10
CA PHE A 201 -2.78 12.46 -1.05
C PHE A 201 -4.17 12.33 -1.68
N LEU A 202 -5.20 12.29 -0.83
CA LEU A 202 -6.60 12.25 -1.21
C LEU A 202 -7.40 13.18 -0.30
N SER A 203 -7.87 14.29 -0.85
CA SER A 203 -8.76 15.21 -0.12
C SER A 203 -10.19 14.73 -0.07
N ASP A 204 -10.55 13.79 -0.95
CA ASP A 204 -11.89 13.24 -1.06
C ASP A 204 -12.06 12.04 -0.10
N PRO A 205 -12.99 12.11 0.88
CA PRO A 205 -13.18 11.04 1.86
C PRO A 205 -13.58 9.70 1.27
N LEU A 206 -14.38 9.69 0.20
CA LEU A 206 -14.85 8.45 -0.40
C LEU A 206 -13.71 7.76 -1.15
N LYS A 207 -12.92 8.51 -1.93
CA LYS A 207 -11.71 7.97 -2.59
C LYS A 207 -10.73 7.43 -1.56
N ALA A 208 -10.47 8.18 -0.47
CA ALA A 208 -9.61 7.74 0.61
C ALA A 208 -10.12 6.46 1.27
N GLY A 209 -11.42 6.40 1.59
CA GLY A 209 -12.07 5.22 2.18
C GLY A 209 -11.92 3.97 1.31
N ILE A 210 -12.09 4.09 -0.01
CA ILE A 210 -11.92 2.96 -0.94
C ILE A 210 -10.48 2.47 -0.96
N ILE A 211 -9.50 3.36 -1.07
CA ILE A 211 -8.07 2.98 -1.04
C ILE A 211 -7.72 2.31 0.29
N ILE A 212 -8.14 2.90 1.42
CA ILE A 212 -7.91 2.32 2.75
C ILE A 212 -8.49 0.91 2.83
N LEU A 213 -9.75 0.74 2.44
CA LEU A 213 -10.44 -0.54 2.49
C LEU A 213 -9.70 -1.63 1.70
N ILE A 214 -9.37 -1.35 0.43
CA ILE A 214 -8.75 -2.33 -0.46
C ILE A 214 -7.36 -2.70 0.05
N VAL A 215 -6.52 -1.72 0.40
CA VAL A 215 -5.15 -1.99 0.88
C VAL A 215 -5.21 -2.77 2.21
N TYR A 216 -6.12 -2.40 3.12
CA TYR A 216 -6.28 -3.09 4.40
C TYR A 216 -6.70 -4.54 4.23
N ASN A 217 -7.66 -4.82 3.35
CA ASN A 217 -8.12 -6.18 3.09
C ASN A 217 -7.04 -7.01 2.37
N LYS A 218 -6.46 -6.46 1.31
CA LYS A 218 -5.48 -7.16 0.46
C LYS A 218 -4.20 -7.55 1.21
N TYR A 219 -3.69 -6.67 2.07
CA TYR A 219 -2.45 -6.91 2.81
C TYR A 219 -2.68 -7.32 4.27
N ARG A 220 -3.94 -7.49 4.68
CA ARG A 220 -4.35 -7.89 6.03
C ARG A 220 -3.79 -6.95 7.11
N LEU A 221 -3.99 -5.64 6.91
CA LEU A 221 -3.48 -4.60 7.82
C LEU A 221 -4.41 -4.29 9.00
N LYS A 222 -5.59 -4.92 9.05
CA LYS A 222 -6.64 -4.62 10.04
C LYS A 222 -6.35 -5.25 11.40
N GLU A 223 -6.56 -4.46 12.45
CA GLU A 223 -6.96 -4.96 13.76
C GLU A 223 -8.49 -4.78 13.84
N ASP A 224 -9.22 -5.80 14.29
CA ASP A 224 -10.70 -5.81 14.33
C ASP A 224 -11.26 -4.90 15.45
N ASN A 225 -10.95 -3.60 15.37
CA ASN A 225 -11.46 -2.59 16.28
C ASN A 225 -12.72 -1.96 15.68
N ARG A 226 -13.83 -2.02 16.43
CA ARG A 226 -15.13 -1.41 16.08
C ARG A 226 -15.01 0.08 15.73
N GLY A 227 -14.10 0.81 16.37
CA GLY A 227 -13.86 2.24 16.09
C GLY A 227 -13.35 2.48 14.67
N GLN A 228 -12.37 1.69 14.22
CA GLN A 228 -11.80 1.80 12.87
C GLN A 228 -12.81 1.39 11.80
N LEU A 229 -13.58 0.31 12.03
CA LEU A 229 -14.67 -0.09 11.15
C LEU A 229 -15.73 1.00 11.03
N SER A 230 -16.09 1.65 12.14
CA SER A 230 -17.05 2.75 12.16
C SER A 230 -16.56 3.95 11.35
N HIS A 231 -15.29 4.35 11.56
CA HIS A 231 -14.67 5.43 10.80
C HIS A 231 -14.61 5.13 9.30
N LEU A 232 -14.23 3.91 8.92
CA LEU A 232 -14.20 3.51 7.51
C LEU A 232 -15.59 3.54 6.87
N CYS A 233 -16.64 3.13 7.59
CA CYS A 233 -18.02 3.28 7.11
C CYS A 233 -18.40 4.76 6.90
N GLN A 234 -17.92 5.67 7.74
CA GLN A 234 -18.17 7.11 7.60
C GLN A 234 -17.47 7.69 6.36
N LEU A 235 -16.21 7.30 6.11
CA LEU A 235 -15.49 7.71 4.90
C LEU A 235 -16.20 7.25 3.62
N LEU A 236 -16.83 6.07 3.66
CA LEU A 236 -17.54 5.46 2.54
C LEU A 236 -18.99 5.95 2.37
N CYS A 237 -19.39 7.00 3.07
CA CYS A 237 -20.67 7.63 2.82
C CYS A 237 -20.64 8.38 1.49
N LEU A 238 -21.73 8.27 0.70
CA LEU A 238 -21.88 9.09 -0.49
C LEU A 238 -21.87 10.58 -0.12
N PRO A 239 -21.15 11.44 -0.86
CA PRO A 239 -21.03 12.84 -0.50
C PRO A 239 -22.36 13.56 -0.66
N LYS A 240 -22.67 14.43 0.30
CA LYS A 240 -23.84 15.31 0.22
C LYS A 240 -23.58 16.43 -0.79
N LYS A 241 -24.11 16.26 -2.00
CA LYS A 241 -24.01 17.23 -3.10
C LYS A 241 -25.37 17.46 -3.75
N PRO A 242 -25.63 18.63 -4.37
CA PRO A 242 -26.75 18.82 -5.28
C PRO A 242 -26.74 17.78 -6.41
N ARG A 243 -27.90 17.55 -7.04
CA ARG A 243 -28.08 16.50 -8.05
C ARG A 243 -27.02 16.54 -9.15
N ASP A 244 -26.86 17.68 -9.80
CA ASP A 244 -25.99 17.81 -10.98
C ASP A 244 -24.51 17.65 -10.57
N ASP A 245 -24.12 18.28 -9.46
CA ASP A 245 -22.76 18.14 -8.89
C ASP A 245 -22.46 16.70 -8.48
N PHE A 246 -23.44 15.97 -7.95
CA PHE A 246 -23.28 14.57 -7.59
C PHE A 246 -23.09 13.69 -8.84
N LEU A 247 -23.84 13.94 -9.92
CA LEU A 247 -23.73 13.16 -11.16
C LEU A 247 -22.34 13.34 -11.82
N VAL A 248 -21.84 14.57 -11.86
CA VAL A 248 -20.47 14.86 -12.31
C VAL A 248 -19.46 14.16 -11.41
N TYR A 249 -19.60 14.31 -10.09
CA TYR A 249 -18.73 13.67 -9.11
C TYR A 249 -18.71 12.13 -9.26
N TRP A 250 -19.88 11.49 -9.38
CA TRP A 250 -20.01 10.05 -9.48
C TRP A 250 -19.38 9.51 -10.76
N THR A 251 -19.53 10.25 -11.86
CA THR A 251 -18.88 9.92 -13.14
C THR A 251 -17.35 9.99 -13.01
N ASP A 252 -16.81 11.05 -12.41
CA ASP A 252 -15.36 11.19 -12.20
C ASP A 252 -14.82 10.15 -11.21
N PHE A 253 -15.58 9.85 -10.16
CA PHE A 253 -15.23 8.84 -9.18
C PHE A 253 -15.11 7.46 -9.84
N THR A 254 -16.13 7.02 -10.58
CA THR A 254 -16.16 5.70 -11.23
C THR A 254 -15.18 5.58 -12.38
N LYS A 255 -15.00 6.63 -13.21
CA LYS A 255 -13.97 6.65 -14.27
C LYS A 255 -12.55 6.48 -13.75
N GLY A 256 -12.28 6.84 -12.50
CA GLY A 256 -10.96 6.66 -11.90
C GLY A 256 -10.71 5.26 -11.36
N LEU A 257 -11.72 4.38 -11.30
CA LEU A 257 -11.61 3.04 -10.73
C LEU A 257 -11.44 1.98 -11.83
N PRO A 258 -10.30 1.27 -11.87
CA PRO A 258 -10.14 0.11 -12.75
C PRO A 258 -11.14 -1.01 -12.44
N GLU A 259 -11.78 -1.57 -13.48
CA GLU A 259 -12.82 -2.60 -13.34
C GLU A 259 -12.37 -3.86 -12.60
N HIS A 260 -11.12 -4.28 -12.78
CA HIS A 260 -10.57 -5.52 -12.22
C HIS A 260 -10.29 -5.48 -10.71
N ILE A 261 -10.48 -4.35 -10.03
CA ILE A 261 -10.16 -4.19 -8.61
C ILE A 261 -11.24 -4.80 -7.71
N GLY A 262 -12.47 -4.98 -8.20
CA GLY A 262 -13.56 -5.57 -7.40
C GLY A 262 -14.00 -4.68 -6.24
N VAL A 263 -14.18 -3.37 -6.49
CA VAL A 263 -14.49 -2.38 -5.45
C VAL A 263 -15.81 -2.69 -4.74
N ALA A 264 -16.82 -3.19 -5.47
CA ALA A 264 -18.11 -3.56 -4.90
C ALA A 264 -17.99 -4.71 -3.91
N GLU A 265 -17.18 -5.73 -4.23
CA GLU A 265 -16.92 -6.90 -3.40
C GLU A 265 -16.19 -6.52 -2.10
N GLU A 266 -15.24 -5.60 -2.18
CA GLU A 266 -14.52 -5.09 -1.03
C GLU A 266 -15.45 -4.30 -0.09
N VAL A 267 -16.34 -3.47 -0.64
CA VAL A 267 -17.37 -2.73 0.12
C VAL A 267 -18.40 -3.68 0.73
N GLU A 268 -18.83 -4.71 0.01
CA GLU A 268 -19.70 -5.77 0.55
C GLU A 268 -19.04 -6.51 1.73
N SER A 269 -17.77 -6.86 1.59
CA SER A 269 -16.97 -7.49 2.64
C SER A 269 -16.94 -6.62 3.90
N LEU A 270 -16.73 -5.31 3.76
CA LEU A 270 -16.81 -4.37 4.87
C LEU A 270 -18.18 -4.38 5.54
N CYS A 271 -19.27 -4.31 4.76
CA CYS A 271 -20.63 -4.36 5.30
C CYS A 271 -20.87 -5.62 6.13
N ASN A 272 -20.39 -6.77 5.66
CA ASN A 272 -20.51 -8.04 6.38
C ASN A 272 -19.71 -8.03 7.69
N VAL A 273 -18.43 -7.64 7.65
CA VAL A 273 -17.55 -7.57 8.84
C VAL A 273 -18.08 -6.57 9.87
N ALA A 274 -18.42 -5.35 9.45
CA ALA A 274 -18.91 -4.30 10.33
C ALA A 274 -20.23 -4.71 11.01
N ARG A 275 -21.14 -5.33 10.28
CA ARG A 275 -22.40 -5.83 10.83
C ARG A 275 -22.19 -6.99 11.81
N GLU A 276 -21.32 -7.94 11.50
CA GLU A 276 -20.95 -9.03 12.43
C GLU A 276 -20.32 -8.46 13.71
N GLY A 277 -19.50 -7.42 13.59
CA GLY A 277 -18.97 -6.61 14.70
C GLY A 277 -19.96 -5.65 15.35
N SER A 278 -21.25 -5.70 15.00
CA SER A 278 -22.32 -4.83 15.53
C SER A 278 -22.04 -3.32 15.36
N VAL A 279 -21.37 -2.91 14.28
CA VAL A 279 -21.00 -1.53 13.96
C VAL A 279 -22.09 -0.89 13.09
N VAL A 280 -23.08 -0.24 13.71
CA VAL A 280 -24.32 0.24 13.05
C VAL A 280 -24.08 1.14 11.83
N SER A 281 -22.97 1.89 11.78
CA SER A 281 -22.63 2.79 10.67
C SER A 281 -22.48 2.09 9.31
N TRP A 282 -22.37 0.75 9.26
CA TRP A 282 -22.36 -0.01 8.00
C TRP A 282 -23.61 0.27 7.14
N ILE A 283 -24.74 0.62 7.75
CA ILE A 283 -25.99 0.96 7.05
C ILE A 283 -25.79 2.16 6.11
N LEU A 284 -24.90 3.09 6.47
CA LEU A 284 -24.59 4.27 5.67
C LEU A 284 -23.87 3.95 4.35
N VAL A 285 -23.28 2.76 4.26
CA VAL A 285 -22.50 2.29 3.10
C VAL A 285 -23.39 1.61 2.06
N ILE A 286 -24.61 1.18 2.42
CA ILE A 286 -25.54 0.49 1.52
C ILE A 286 -25.79 1.27 0.22
N PRO A 287 -26.04 2.59 0.22
CA PRO A 287 -26.26 3.33 -1.03
C PRO A 287 -25.05 3.27 -1.96
N LEU A 288 -23.83 3.37 -1.42
CA LEU A 288 -22.61 3.25 -2.20
C LEU A 288 -22.51 1.86 -2.86
N LEU A 289 -22.79 0.80 -2.09
CA LEU A 289 -22.74 -0.57 -2.58
C LEU A 289 -23.70 -0.81 -3.75
N HIS A 290 -24.93 -0.27 -3.68
CA HIS A 290 -25.90 -0.38 -4.77
C HIS A 290 -25.43 0.30 -6.05
N LEU A 291 -24.87 1.52 -5.91
CA LEU A 291 -24.36 2.25 -7.07
C LEU A 291 -23.15 1.57 -7.69
N LEU A 292 -22.23 1.03 -6.87
CA LEU A 292 -21.04 0.31 -7.35
C LEU A 292 -21.40 -0.98 -8.11
N ARG A 293 -22.45 -1.69 -7.69
CA ARG A 293 -22.93 -2.90 -8.39
C ARG A 293 -23.80 -2.62 -9.61
N GLY A 294 -24.25 -1.37 -9.78
CA GLY A 294 -25.27 -1.04 -10.76
C GLY A 294 -26.66 -1.57 -10.41
N ASP A 295 -26.91 -1.93 -9.15
CA ASP A 295 -28.24 -2.30 -8.65
C ASP A 295 -29.21 -1.10 -8.73
N SER A 296 -28.66 0.12 -8.68
CA SER A 296 -29.38 1.37 -8.88
C SER A 296 -28.51 2.41 -9.59
N LYS A 297 -29.15 3.47 -10.08
CA LYS A 297 -28.48 4.64 -10.66
C LYS A 297 -28.81 5.90 -9.84
N PRO A 298 -27.89 6.88 -9.75
CA PRO A 298 -28.16 8.07 -8.98
C PRO A 298 -29.38 8.84 -9.48
N PHE A 299 -30.33 9.13 -8.58
CA PHE A 299 -31.55 9.89 -8.87
C PHE A 299 -32.47 9.28 -9.95
N GLU A 300 -32.35 7.98 -10.21
CA GLU A 300 -33.27 7.25 -11.09
C GLU A 300 -34.11 6.26 -10.25
N PRO A 301 -35.42 6.15 -10.54
CA PRO A 301 -36.27 5.17 -9.87
C PRO A 301 -35.91 3.74 -10.29
N ILE A 302 -35.91 2.81 -9.34
CA ILE A 302 -35.79 1.38 -9.63
C ILE A 302 -37.17 0.88 -10.10
N PRO A 303 -37.27 0.19 -11.26
CA PRO A 303 -38.53 -0.38 -11.71
C PRO A 303 -39.10 -1.37 -10.68
N PRO A 304 -40.42 -1.37 -10.43
CA PRO A 304 -41.02 -2.30 -9.49
C PRO A 304 -40.83 -3.74 -9.99
N THR A 305 -40.38 -4.62 -9.09
CA THR A 305 -40.30 -6.06 -9.33
C THR A 305 -41.47 -6.71 -8.57
N MET A 306 -42.19 -7.62 -9.22
CA MET A 306 -43.24 -8.43 -8.57
C MET A 306 -42.56 -9.53 -7.74
N ASP A 307 -42.97 -9.68 -6.48
CA ASP A 307 -42.50 -10.70 -5.53
C ASP A 307 -40.97 -10.90 -5.44
N PRO A 308 -40.18 -9.82 -5.22
CA PRO A 308 -38.73 -9.96 -5.08
C PRO A 308 -38.38 -10.74 -3.80
N PRO A 309 -37.31 -11.56 -3.82
CA PRO A 309 -36.74 -12.14 -2.60
C PRO A 309 -36.43 -11.05 -1.57
N PHE A 310 -36.61 -11.34 -0.27
CA PHE A 310 -36.41 -10.34 0.80
C PHE A 310 -35.07 -9.61 0.71
N ALA A 311 -33.99 -10.33 0.42
CA ALA A 311 -32.66 -9.72 0.27
C ALA A 311 -32.59 -8.71 -0.89
N THR A 312 -33.32 -8.95 -1.98
CA THR A 312 -33.43 -8.00 -3.09
C THR A 312 -34.33 -6.83 -2.72
N TRP A 313 -35.49 -7.10 -2.11
CA TRP A 313 -36.44 -6.07 -1.66
C TRP A 313 -35.83 -5.10 -0.65
N ALA A 314 -35.11 -5.63 0.34
CA ALA A 314 -34.47 -4.85 1.38
C ALA A 314 -33.17 -4.15 0.91
N GLY A 315 -32.71 -4.39 -0.32
CA GLY A 315 -31.44 -3.88 -0.80
C GLY A 315 -30.23 -4.49 -0.06
N LEU A 316 -30.32 -5.72 0.40
CA LEU A 316 -29.30 -6.40 1.21
C LEU A 316 -28.67 -7.61 0.50
N LYS A 317 -28.76 -7.67 -0.84
CA LYS A 317 -28.13 -8.72 -1.65
C LYS A 317 -26.63 -8.83 -1.32
N GLY A 318 -26.14 -10.03 -1.02
CA GLY A 318 -24.75 -10.31 -0.60
C GLY A 318 -24.43 -10.02 0.88
N ILE A 319 -25.31 -9.29 1.59
CA ILE A 319 -25.15 -9.06 3.03
C ILE A 319 -25.74 -10.26 3.77
N ARG A 320 -24.93 -10.93 4.60
CA ARG A 320 -25.25 -12.24 5.21
C ARG A 320 -26.26 -12.17 6.35
N ILE A 321 -27.52 -11.84 6.11
CA ILE A 321 -28.55 -11.71 7.16
C ILE A 321 -28.62 -13.00 8.01
N LYS A 322 -28.50 -12.87 9.35
CA LYS A 322 -28.88 -13.99 10.23
C LYS A 322 -30.38 -14.15 10.07
N ASP A 323 -30.81 -15.23 9.46
CA ASP A 323 -32.21 -15.49 9.12
C ASP A 323 -33.09 -15.30 10.37
N PRO A 324 -33.90 -14.24 10.48
CA PRO A 324 -34.75 -14.02 11.66
C PRO A 324 -36.02 -14.89 11.61
N TYR A 325 -36.30 -15.53 10.47
CA TYR A 325 -37.61 -16.07 10.13
C TYR A 325 -37.54 -17.52 9.64
N ARG A 326 -37.05 -18.42 10.49
CA ARG A 326 -37.70 -19.74 10.57
C ARG A 326 -38.90 -19.59 11.49
N ASP A 327 -40.05 -19.34 10.87
CA ASP A 327 -41.35 -19.33 11.53
C ASP A 327 -41.60 -20.70 12.17
N THR A 328 -41.36 -20.82 13.47
CA THR A 328 -41.67 -22.01 14.28
C THR A 328 -43.17 -22.12 14.61
N ARG A 329 -44.06 -21.41 13.89
CA ARG A 329 -45.51 -21.37 14.17
C ARG A 329 -46.38 -22.27 13.30
N TYR A 330 -45.80 -23.30 12.68
CA TYR A 330 -46.57 -24.40 12.10
C TYR A 330 -46.07 -25.77 12.58
N GLU A 331 -45.87 -25.93 13.88
CA GLU A 331 -46.13 -27.25 14.49
C GLU A 331 -47.65 -27.34 14.69
N SER A 332 -48.30 -27.93 13.68
CA SER A 332 -49.69 -28.34 13.74
C SER A 332 -49.96 -29.17 15.00
N VAL A 333 -50.74 -28.60 15.91
CA VAL A 333 -51.44 -29.34 16.96
C VAL A 333 -52.31 -30.39 16.26
N LYS A 334 -51.91 -31.66 16.36
CA LYS A 334 -52.80 -32.78 16.11
C LYS A 334 -53.75 -32.89 17.30
N CYS A 335 -55.03 -32.60 17.08
CA CYS A 335 -56.10 -33.25 17.82
C CYS A 335 -56.56 -34.47 17.02
#